data_AF-A0A8T4QNT8-F1
#
_entry.id   AF-A0A8T4QNT8-F1
#
_cell.length_a   1.000
_cell.length_b   1.000
_cell.length_c   1.000
_cell.angle_alpha   90.00
_cell.angle_beta   90.00
_cell.angle_gamma   90.00
#
_symmetry.space_group_name_H-M   'P 1'
#
loop_
_entity.id
_entity.type
_entity.pdbx_description
1 polymer ?
#
loop_
_entity_poly.entity_id
_entity_poly.type
_entity_poly.pdbx_seq_one_letter_code
_entity_poly.pdbx_strand_id
1 'polypeptide(L)'
;MYQMSQSYVSASISRLESMASSYSPSPHQDPGIIRYAAASFPSFQDYMPKTLFTSLPLNSPYVSESQPRPYQHATANYHFFQPHQEYQFIPDNFLQGDLGGFVGKAEEVHGFVEEAFQNLFAVPFPSTIKICVLSEVEFRKVALSPETIGLSINRQKDGLLSEIFVLNDSLARVLLTIGHELGHVLTETLDHVHDEEAKAYAFSLVWMKTIKEHNIANLQNTIILENPAENGLHNVAFAFVTKLLKEGKDIWEIYNGLIKRLFSLSLSF
;
A
#
# COMPACT_ATOMS: atom_id res chain seq x y z
N MET A 1 -14.67 8.54 -54.86
CA MET A 1 -14.61 9.50 -53.75
C MET A 1 -15.61 9.05 -52.68
N TYR A 2 -15.13 8.42 -51.61
CA TYR A 2 -15.96 8.06 -50.46
C TYR A 2 -15.46 8.90 -49.28
N GLN A 3 -16.31 9.77 -48.76
CA GLN A 3 -16.07 10.54 -47.54
C GLN A 3 -16.92 9.90 -46.45
N MET A 4 -16.28 9.20 -45.51
CA MET A 4 -16.92 8.77 -44.27
C MET A 4 -16.60 9.80 -43.19
N SER A 5 -17.63 10.50 -42.71
CA SER A 5 -17.58 11.35 -41.53
C SER A 5 -17.61 10.48 -40.27
N GLN A 6 -16.55 10.50 -39.47
CA GLN A 6 -16.58 9.95 -38.12
C GLN A 6 -17.05 11.03 -37.14
N SER A 7 -18.17 10.76 -36.47
CA SER A 7 -18.67 11.51 -35.32
C SER A 7 -18.00 11.01 -34.05
N TYR A 8 -17.27 11.88 -33.36
CA TYR A 8 -16.72 11.63 -32.03
C TYR A 8 -17.83 11.73 -30.98
N VAL A 9 -18.02 10.65 -30.22
CA VAL A 9 -18.86 10.63 -29.01
C VAL A 9 -17.97 10.92 -27.82
N SER A 10 -18.22 12.02 -27.11
CA SER A 10 -17.55 12.33 -25.84
C SER A 10 -18.11 11.43 -24.75
N ALA A 11 -17.27 10.58 -24.16
CA ALA A 11 -17.63 9.83 -22.97
C ALA A 11 -17.64 10.76 -21.75
N SER A 12 -18.82 10.91 -21.17
CA SER A 12 -19.11 11.67 -19.97
C SER A 12 -18.55 10.98 -18.73
N ILE A 13 -17.85 11.79 -17.94
CA ILE A 13 -17.32 11.51 -16.60
C ILE A 13 -18.48 11.47 -15.58
N SER A 14 -18.29 10.66 -14.53
CA SER A 14 -19.02 10.60 -13.25
C SER A 14 -20.41 9.97 -13.22
N ARG A 15 -20.45 8.69 -12.86
CA ARG A 15 -21.56 8.04 -12.14
C ARG A 15 -21.04 6.88 -11.29
N LEU A 16 -20.60 7.18 -10.07
CA LEU A 16 -20.46 6.20 -8.99
C LEU A 16 -20.66 6.91 -7.64
N GLU A 17 -21.84 7.52 -7.49
CA GLU A 17 -22.39 7.92 -6.19
C GLU A 17 -23.85 7.48 -6.16
N SER A 18 -24.08 6.20 -5.91
CA SER A 18 -25.31 5.73 -5.25
C SER A 18 -25.06 4.32 -4.71
N MET A 19 -25.66 4.03 -3.56
CA MET A 19 -25.62 2.77 -2.80
C MET A 19 -24.61 2.70 -1.64
N ALA A 20 -24.87 3.49 -0.60
CA ALA A 20 -24.55 3.11 0.77
C ALA A 20 -25.73 3.48 1.68
N SER A 21 -26.56 2.50 2.05
CA SER A 21 -27.55 2.63 3.12
C SER A 21 -28.01 1.25 3.57
N SER A 22 -28.09 1.09 4.89
CA SER A 22 -28.63 -0.02 5.69
C SER A 22 -27.72 -1.22 5.96
N TYR A 23 -26.89 -1.10 7.01
CA TYR A 23 -26.64 -2.22 7.90
C TYR A 23 -26.52 -1.72 9.35
N SER A 24 -27.22 -2.38 10.27
CA SER A 24 -27.27 -2.06 11.69
C SER A 24 -27.13 -3.37 12.46
N PRO A 25 -26.10 -3.55 13.30
CA PRO A 25 -26.03 -4.70 14.20
C PRO A 25 -26.32 -4.31 15.65
N SER A 26 -27.16 -5.11 16.29
CA SER A 26 -27.44 -5.09 17.73
C SER A 26 -26.48 -6.04 18.48
N PRO A 27 -26.24 -5.86 19.79
CA PRO A 27 -25.14 -6.50 20.51
C PRO A 27 -25.58 -7.74 21.29
N HIS A 28 -24.74 -8.78 21.39
CA HIS A 28 -24.69 -9.75 22.51
C HIS A 28 -23.43 -10.64 22.35
N GLN A 29 -22.45 -10.50 23.26
CA GLN A 29 -22.12 -11.39 24.39
C GLN A 29 -21.07 -12.46 24.08
N ASP A 30 -19.94 -12.30 24.76
CA ASP A 30 -18.73 -13.10 24.79
C ASP A 30 -18.76 -14.02 26.03
N PRO A 31 -18.24 -15.27 25.97
CA PRO A 31 -17.09 -15.52 26.84
C PRO A 31 -16.08 -16.56 26.31
N GLY A 32 -14.79 -16.28 26.53
CA GLY A 32 -13.81 -17.33 26.85
C GLY A 32 -12.42 -17.17 26.27
N ILE A 33 -11.66 -16.13 26.66
CA ILE A 33 -10.26 -15.95 26.23
C ILE A 33 -9.28 -16.66 27.19
N ILE A 34 -8.56 -17.65 26.65
CA ILE A 34 -7.28 -18.15 27.19
C ILE A 34 -6.19 -17.14 26.82
N ARG A 35 -5.54 -16.56 27.84
CA ARG A 35 -4.48 -15.55 27.66
C ARG A 35 -3.12 -16.22 27.46
N TYR A 36 -2.58 -16.12 26.24
CA TYR A 36 -1.13 -16.21 26.02
C TYR A 36 -0.54 -14.80 26.15
N ALA A 37 0.66 -14.70 26.73
CA ALA A 37 1.36 -13.44 26.91
C ALA A 37 1.80 -12.89 25.55
N ALA A 38 0.96 -12.06 24.94
CA ALA A 38 1.32 -11.27 23.76
C ALA A 38 2.32 -10.19 24.18
N ALA A 39 3.41 -10.06 23.41
CA ALA A 39 4.27 -8.89 23.49
C ALA A 39 3.38 -7.64 23.33
N SER A 40 3.51 -6.67 24.25
CA SER A 40 2.73 -5.43 24.19
C SER A 40 3.22 -4.59 23.02
N PHE A 41 2.58 -4.75 21.87
CA PHE A 41 2.74 -3.84 20.75
C PHE A 41 2.02 -2.52 21.10
N PRO A 42 2.65 -1.36 20.89
CA PRO A 42 1.99 -0.06 21.07
C PRO A 42 0.81 0.08 20.10
N SER A 43 -0.26 0.75 20.54
CA SER A 43 -1.53 0.79 19.80
C SER A 43 -1.39 1.58 18.49
N PHE A 44 -1.96 1.06 17.41
CA PHE A 44 -1.96 1.73 16.09
C PHE A 44 -2.54 3.16 16.14
N GLN A 45 -3.44 3.45 17.08
CA GLN A 45 -4.02 4.79 17.28
C GLN A 45 -2.99 5.84 17.73
N ASP A 46 -1.84 5.43 18.25
CA ASP A 46 -0.76 6.35 18.63
C ASP A 46 0.10 6.79 17.44
N TYR A 47 -0.10 6.17 16.27
CA TYR A 47 0.69 6.39 15.05
C TYR A 47 -0.09 7.04 13.92
N MET A 48 -1.42 7.12 14.02
CA MET A 48 -2.25 7.88 13.10
C MET A 48 -2.21 9.37 13.48
N PRO A 49 -1.97 10.29 12.53
CA PRO A 49 -2.04 11.73 12.82
C PRO A 49 -3.43 12.06 13.34
N LYS A 50 -3.52 12.41 14.63
CA LYS A 50 -4.71 13.01 15.20
C LYS A 50 -4.84 14.40 14.57
N THR A 51 -5.95 14.63 13.88
CA THR A 51 -6.52 15.94 13.47
C THR A 51 -6.00 16.55 12.16
N LEU A 52 -6.92 16.72 11.19
CA LEU A 52 -7.06 17.90 10.31
C LEU A 52 -8.50 17.98 9.78
N PHE A 53 -9.48 18.24 10.67
CA PHE A 53 -10.79 18.76 10.27
C PHE A 53 -11.07 20.03 11.05
N THR A 54 -10.32 21.08 10.72
CA THR A 54 -10.68 22.45 11.10
C THR A 54 -11.64 22.95 10.04
N SER A 55 -12.91 23.04 10.37
CA SER A 55 -13.94 23.64 9.52
C SER A 55 -13.55 25.07 9.16
N LEU A 56 -13.35 25.33 7.87
CA LEU A 56 -13.16 26.69 7.37
C LEU A 56 -14.46 27.48 7.55
N PRO A 57 -14.41 28.71 8.11
CA PRO A 57 -15.58 29.56 8.21
C PRO A 57 -16.02 30.01 6.80
N LEU A 58 -17.21 29.55 6.42
CA LEU A 58 -17.92 29.95 5.21
C LEU A 58 -18.49 31.37 5.40
N ASN A 59 -17.70 32.40 5.11
CA ASN A 59 -18.21 33.76 4.94
C ASN A 59 -17.30 34.54 3.99
N SER A 60 -17.66 34.52 2.71
CA SER A 60 -17.14 35.48 1.73
C SER A 60 -18.32 36.19 1.07
N PRO A 61 -18.38 37.54 1.12
CA PRO A 61 -19.43 38.28 0.44
C PRO A 61 -19.23 38.22 -1.08
N TYR A 62 -20.30 37.85 -1.78
CA TYR A 62 -20.37 37.86 -3.24
C TYR A 62 -20.22 39.30 -3.76
N VAL A 63 -19.06 39.62 -4.33
CA VAL A 63 -18.86 40.82 -5.14
C VAL A 63 -19.12 40.45 -6.59
N SER A 64 -20.19 41.01 -7.16
CA SER A 64 -20.56 40.84 -8.57
C SER A 64 -19.69 41.77 -9.42
N GLU A 65 -18.62 41.25 -10.01
CA GLU A 65 -17.85 41.93 -11.05
C GLU A 65 -18.19 41.36 -12.43
N SER A 66 -18.97 42.13 -13.18
CA SER A 66 -19.36 41.87 -14.57
C SER A 66 -18.33 42.49 -15.54
N GLN A 67 -17.26 41.76 -15.85
CA GLN A 67 -16.42 42.01 -17.03
C GLN A 67 -15.92 40.67 -17.60
N PRO A 68 -16.22 40.33 -18.88
CA PRO A 68 -15.68 39.13 -19.50
C PRO A 68 -14.19 39.32 -19.78
N ARG A 69 -13.33 38.75 -18.91
CA ARG A 69 -11.90 38.66 -19.20
C ARG A 69 -11.68 37.59 -20.29
N PRO A 70 -10.87 37.87 -21.32
CA PRO A 70 -10.50 36.84 -22.29
C PRO A 70 -9.80 35.69 -21.55
N TYR A 71 -10.26 34.46 -21.78
CA TYR A 71 -9.64 33.24 -21.25
C TYR A 71 -8.20 33.16 -21.77
N GLN A 72 -7.26 33.66 -20.98
CA GLN A 72 -5.86 33.29 -21.15
C GLN A 72 -5.75 31.85 -20.68
N HIS A 73 -5.55 30.93 -21.62
CA HIS A 73 -5.14 29.57 -21.32
C HIS A 73 -3.81 29.66 -20.58
N ALA A 74 -3.88 29.72 -19.25
CA ALA A 74 -2.75 29.40 -18.41
C ALA A 74 -2.41 27.95 -18.74
N THR A 75 -1.36 27.76 -19.53
CA THR A 75 -0.72 26.45 -19.69
C THR A 75 -0.21 26.08 -18.31
N ALA A 76 -1.04 25.39 -17.54
CA ALA A 76 -0.62 24.74 -16.33
C ALA A 76 0.50 23.79 -16.73
N ASN A 77 1.73 24.16 -16.42
CA ASN A 77 2.86 23.24 -16.48
C ASN A 77 2.61 22.20 -15.41
N TYR A 78 1.87 21.15 -15.78
CA TYR A 78 1.89 19.91 -15.03
C TYR A 78 3.33 19.43 -15.13
N HIS A 79 4.10 19.60 -14.06
CA HIS A 79 5.35 18.86 -13.89
C HIS A 79 4.95 17.39 -13.87
N PHE A 80 4.92 16.78 -15.04
CA PHE A 80 4.82 15.35 -15.19
C PHE A 80 5.94 14.75 -14.36
N PHE A 81 5.54 13.92 -13.41
CA PHE A 81 6.40 13.19 -12.47
C PHE A 81 7.69 12.79 -13.16
N GLN A 82 8.84 13.22 -12.62
CA GLN A 82 10.10 12.63 -13.07
C GLN A 82 10.02 11.14 -12.73
N PRO A 83 10.18 10.23 -13.71
CA PRO A 83 10.21 8.82 -13.44
C PRO A 83 11.41 8.58 -12.50
N HIS A 84 11.11 8.18 -11.28
CA HIS A 84 12.14 7.73 -10.36
C HIS A 84 12.61 6.37 -10.84
N GLN A 85 13.86 6.01 -10.51
CA GLN A 85 14.35 4.66 -10.76
C GLN A 85 13.39 3.67 -10.06
N GLU A 86 12.75 2.79 -10.83
CA GLU A 86 11.82 1.80 -10.29
C GLU A 86 12.63 0.77 -9.50
N TYR A 87 12.29 0.59 -8.23
CA TYR A 87 12.82 -0.47 -7.38
C TYR A 87 11.87 -1.66 -7.47
N GLN A 88 12.40 -2.84 -7.80
CA GLN A 88 11.60 -4.05 -8.00
C GLN A 88 11.58 -4.95 -6.75
N PHE A 89 10.42 -5.10 -6.13
CA PHE A 89 10.22 -6.15 -5.14
C PHE A 89 10.09 -7.52 -5.82
N ILE A 90 10.94 -8.48 -5.44
CA ILE A 90 10.98 -9.84 -6.00
C ILE A 90 10.52 -10.84 -4.91
N PRO A 91 9.23 -11.22 -4.87
CA PRO A 91 8.68 -12.10 -3.83
C PRO A 91 9.29 -13.49 -3.86
N ASP A 92 9.74 -13.96 -5.03
CA ASP A 92 10.31 -15.31 -5.20
C ASP A 92 11.51 -15.59 -4.29
N ASN A 93 12.26 -14.55 -3.91
CA ASN A 93 13.37 -14.68 -2.99
C ASN A 93 12.95 -15.17 -1.60
N PHE A 94 11.66 -15.05 -1.28
CA PHE A 94 11.06 -15.41 0.01
C PHE A 94 10.12 -16.63 -0.09
N LEU A 95 10.08 -17.32 -1.23
CA LEU A 95 9.10 -18.37 -1.51
C LEU A 95 9.77 -19.71 -1.84
N GLN A 96 9.15 -20.80 -1.40
CA GLN A 96 9.51 -22.17 -1.75
C GLN A 96 8.29 -23.10 -1.76
N GLY A 97 8.42 -24.26 -2.39
CA GLY A 97 7.40 -25.31 -2.31
C GLY A 97 6.08 -24.92 -2.98
N ASP A 98 4.97 -25.23 -2.32
CA ASP A 98 3.62 -24.93 -2.83
C ASP A 98 3.29 -23.45 -2.65
N LEU A 99 3.12 -22.73 -3.76
CA LEU A 99 2.82 -21.29 -3.79
C LEU A 99 1.31 -21.00 -3.63
N GLY A 100 0.48 -22.03 -3.52
CA GLY A 100 -0.97 -21.92 -3.47
C GLY A 100 -1.62 -21.75 -4.85
N GLY A 101 -2.94 -21.58 -4.84
CA GLY A 101 -3.73 -21.42 -6.06
C GLY A 101 -3.47 -20.10 -6.80
N PHE A 102 -3.86 -20.05 -8.06
CA PHE A 102 -3.86 -18.79 -8.83
C PHE A 102 -4.92 -17.82 -8.30
N VAL A 103 -4.57 -16.55 -8.19
CA VAL A 103 -5.43 -15.45 -7.76
C VAL A 103 -5.62 -14.50 -8.93
N GLY A 104 -6.85 -14.42 -9.45
CA GLY A 104 -7.21 -13.55 -10.57
C GLY A 104 -7.86 -12.23 -10.15
N LYS A 105 -8.40 -12.14 -8.93
CA LYS A 105 -9.16 -10.96 -8.45
C LYS A 105 -8.95 -10.72 -6.95
N ALA A 106 -9.22 -9.49 -6.50
CA ALA A 106 -8.94 -9.06 -5.14
C ALA A 106 -9.79 -9.79 -4.08
N GLU A 107 -11.02 -10.18 -4.41
CA GLU A 107 -11.93 -10.86 -3.48
C GLU A 107 -11.39 -12.23 -3.02
N GLU A 108 -10.52 -12.85 -3.81
CA GLU A 108 -9.92 -14.16 -3.50
C GLU A 108 -8.83 -14.06 -2.42
N VAL A 109 -8.26 -12.87 -2.22
CA VAL A 109 -7.22 -12.62 -1.21
C VAL A 109 -7.68 -11.75 -0.05
N HIS A 110 -8.85 -11.10 -0.18
CA HIS A 110 -9.34 -10.12 0.80
C HIS A 110 -9.34 -10.66 2.24
N GLY A 111 -9.92 -11.85 2.46
CA GLY A 111 -9.99 -12.45 3.81
C GLY A 111 -8.61 -12.73 4.42
N PHE A 112 -7.64 -13.17 3.61
CA PHE A 112 -6.27 -13.43 4.07
C PHE A 112 -5.52 -12.14 4.40
N VAL A 113 -5.74 -11.07 3.62
CA VAL A 113 -5.16 -9.75 3.90
C VAL A 113 -5.73 -9.18 5.19
N GLU A 114 -7.05 -9.24 5.38
CA GLU A 114 -7.69 -8.77 6.62
C GLU A 114 -7.21 -9.57 7.83
N GLU A 115 -7.13 -10.89 7.70
CA GLU A 115 -6.61 -11.77 8.76
C GLU A 115 -5.16 -11.43 9.13
N ALA A 116 -4.28 -11.27 8.14
CA ALA A 116 -2.88 -10.92 8.37
C ALA A 116 -2.76 -9.54 9.02
N PHE A 117 -3.52 -8.56 8.53
CA PHE A 117 -3.53 -7.22 9.10
C PHE A 117 -4.05 -7.21 10.54
N GLN A 118 -5.13 -7.92 10.81
CA GLN A 118 -5.72 -7.98 12.14
C GLN A 118 -4.81 -8.70 13.14
N ASN A 119 -4.12 -9.77 12.74
CA ASN A 119 -3.12 -10.41 13.60
C ASN A 119 -1.94 -9.49 13.87
N LEU A 120 -1.52 -8.68 12.89
CA LEU A 120 -0.39 -7.76 13.04
C LEU A 120 -0.72 -6.53 13.90
N PHE A 121 -1.86 -5.90 13.67
CA PHE A 121 -2.21 -4.61 14.29
C PHE A 121 -3.26 -4.69 15.41
N ALA A 122 -3.88 -5.85 15.60
CA ALA A 122 -5.02 -6.04 16.51
C ALA A 122 -6.20 -5.10 16.23
N VAL A 123 -6.32 -4.60 14.99
CA VAL A 123 -7.42 -3.75 14.52
C VAL A 123 -7.87 -4.19 13.11
N PRO A 124 -9.09 -3.85 12.68
CA PRO A 124 -9.56 -4.19 11.33
C PRO A 124 -8.72 -3.53 10.23
N PHE A 125 -8.73 -4.14 9.04
CA PHE A 125 -8.12 -3.54 7.86
C PHE A 125 -8.76 -2.17 7.54
N PRO A 126 -7.96 -1.14 7.22
CA PRO A 126 -8.47 0.21 7.02
C PRO A 126 -9.31 0.31 5.74
N SER A 127 -10.51 0.89 5.85
CA SER A 127 -11.40 1.15 4.70
C SER A 127 -10.89 2.26 3.75
N THR A 128 -9.79 2.92 4.11
CA THR A 128 -9.13 3.96 3.30
C THR A 128 -8.11 3.42 2.31
N ILE A 129 -7.93 2.09 2.25
CA ILE A 129 -7.04 1.41 1.32
C ILE A 129 -7.85 0.45 0.46
N LYS A 130 -7.68 0.52 -0.86
CA LYS A 130 -8.28 -0.40 -1.82
C LYS A 130 -7.21 -1.26 -2.48
N ILE A 131 -7.45 -2.56 -2.53
CA ILE A 131 -6.58 -3.52 -3.21
C ILE A 131 -7.24 -3.96 -4.52
N CYS A 132 -6.46 -3.95 -5.60
CA CYS A 132 -6.85 -4.43 -6.92
C CYS A 132 -5.86 -5.51 -7.38
N VAL A 133 -6.36 -6.67 -7.77
CA VAL A 133 -5.58 -7.69 -8.49
C VAL A 133 -5.99 -7.63 -9.95
N LEU A 134 -5.02 -7.44 -10.84
CA LEU A 134 -5.25 -7.13 -12.25
C LEU A 134 -4.64 -8.20 -13.15
N SER A 135 -5.25 -8.42 -14.32
CA SER A 135 -4.59 -9.16 -15.39
C SER A 135 -3.36 -8.41 -15.93
N GLU A 136 -2.39 -9.11 -16.52
CA GLU A 136 -1.23 -8.51 -17.18
C GLU A 136 -1.60 -7.32 -18.09
N VAL A 137 -2.61 -7.49 -18.95
CA VAL A 137 -3.05 -6.45 -19.89
C VAL A 137 -3.60 -5.21 -19.16
N GLU A 138 -4.25 -5.38 -18.01
CA GLU A 138 -4.77 -4.26 -17.21
C GLU A 138 -3.69 -3.62 -16.36
N PHE A 139 -2.82 -4.43 -15.75
CA PHE A 139 -1.71 -3.98 -14.93
C PHE A 139 -0.72 -3.14 -15.73
N ARG A 140 -0.42 -3.51 -16.98
CA ARG A 140 0.48 -2.71 -17.85
C ARG A 140 -0.08 -1.37 -18.29
N LYS A 141 -1.37 -1.10 -18.04
CA LYS A 141 -1.94 0.25 -18.22
C LYS A 141 -1.57 1.19 -17.08
N VAL A 142 -1.21 0.65 -15.91
CA VAL A 142 -0.86 1.43 -14.71
C VAL A 142 0.63 1.35 -14.36
N ALA A 143 1.30 0.23 -14.63
CA ALA A 143 2.74 0.03 -14.42
C ALA A 143 3.42 -0.34 -15.74
N LEU A 144 4.26 0.56 -16.26
CA LEU A 144 4.82 0.42 -17.61
C LEU A 144 5.99 -0.57 -17.68
N SER A 145 6.76 -0.71 -16.60
CA SER A 145 7.87 -1.66 -16.56
C SER A 145 7.34 -3.10 -16.54
N PRO A 146 7.90 -3.99 -17.37
CA PRO A 146 7.51 -5.41 -17.39
C PRO A 146 7.94 -6.15 -16.11
N GLU A 147 8.92 -5.62 -15.38
CA GLU A 147 9.49 -6.21 -14.17
C GLU A 147 8.64 -5.90 -12.92
N THR A 148 7.90 -4.79 -12.95
CA THR A 148 7.04 -4.38 -11.84
C THR A 148 5.85 -5.32 -11.73
N ILE A 149 5.58 -5.81 -10.52
CA ILE A 149 4.47 -6.73 -10.21
C ILE A 149 3.49 -6.16 -9.17
N GLY A 150 3.87 -5.06 -8.53
CA GLY A 150 3.09 -4.32 -7.56
C GLY A 150 3.28 -2.82 -7.79
N LEU A 151 2.24 -2.04 -7.50
CA LEU A 151 2.27 -0.59 -7.54
C LEU A 151 1.29 -0.05 -6.52
N SER A 152 1.68 0.96 -5.76
CA SER A 152 0.80 1.67 -4.85
C SER A 152 0.72 3.16 -5.17
N ILE A 153 -0.45 3.74 -4.88
CA ILE A 153 -0.68 5.18 -4.92
C ILE A 153 -1.17 5.60 -3.53
N ASN A 154 -0.27 6.20 -2.76
CA ASN A 154 -0.57 6.73 -1.44
C ASN A 154 -1.17 8.14 -1.55
N ARG A 155 -2.42 8.29 -1.12
CA ARG A 155 -3.14 9.57 -1.09
C ARG A 155 -3.64 9.94 0.30
N GLN A 156 -3.12 9.28 1.35
CA GLN A 156 -3.59 9.51 2.73
C GLN A 156 -3.40 10.95 3.18
N LYS A 157 -2.30 11.60 2.78
CA LYS A 157 -2.01 13.02 3.12
C LYS A 157 -3.07 13.99 2.61
N ASP A 158 -3.78 13.61 1.55
CA ASP A 158 -4.84 14.40 0.92
C ASP A 158 -6.24 14.00 1.44
N GLY A 159 -6.31 13.08 2.40
CA GLY A 159 -7.56 12.52 2.92
C GLY A 159 -8.32 11.65 1.90
N LEU A 160 -7.63 11.16 0.86
CA LEU A 160 -8.21 10.37 -0.22
C LEU A 160 -7.89 8.88 -0.08
N LEU A 161 -8.65 8.06 -0.80
CA LEU A 161 -8.46 6.62 -0.89
C LEU A 161 -7.08 6.30 -1.51
N SER A 162 -6.28 5.51 -0.79
CA SER A 162 -5.03 4.95 -1.33
C SER A 162 -5.32 3.63 -2.05
N GLU A 163 -4.59 3.36 -3.11
CA GLU A 163 -4.85 2.21 -3.99
C GLU A 163 -3.57 1.37 -4.13
N ILE A 164 -3.73 0.05 -4.05
CA ILE A 164 -2.71 -0.94 -4.32
C ILE A 164 -3.16 -1.73 -5.54
N PHE A 165 -2.27 -1.87 -6.52
CA PHE A 165 -2.44 -2.69 -7.71
C PHE A 165 -1.40 -3.79 -7.70
N VAL A 166 -1.82 -5.03 -7.92
CA VAL A 166 -0.93 -6.19 -7.98
C VAL A 166 -1.27 -7.01 -9.21
N LEU A 167 -0.24 -7.50 -9.89
CA LEU A 167 -0.38 -8.43 -11.01
C LEU A 167 -0.90 -9.79 -10.50
N ASN A 168 -1.88 -10.35 -11.18
CA ASN A 168 -2.41 -11.67 -10.85
C ASN A 168 -1.35 -12.78 -10.99
N ASP A 169 -1.30 -13.67 -9.99
CA ASP A 169 -0.27 -14.70 -9.89
C ASP A 169 -0.71 -15.77 -8.86
N SER A 170 0.20 -16.65 -8.45
CA SER A 170 0.04 -17.52 -7.29
C SER A 170 -0.28 -16.73 -6.02
N LEU A 171 -1.09 -17.34 -5.14
CA LEU A 171 -1.56 -16.79 -3.88
C LEU A 171 -0.42 -16.22 -3.03
N ALA A 172 0.68 -16.96 -2.90
CA ALA A 172 1.81 -16.51 -2.12
C ALA A 172 2.46 -15.25 -2.71
N ARG A 173 2.70 -15.20 -4.03
CA ARG A 173 3.29 -14.03 -4.71
C ARG A 173 2.40 -12.80 -4.58
N VAL A 174 1.09 -12.95 -4.76
CA VAL A 174 0.13 -11.85 -4.59
C VAL A 174 0.13 -11.34 -3.16
N LEU A 175 0.04 -12.21 -2.15
CA LEU A 175 0.01 -11.79 -0.74
C LEU A 175 1.31 -11.11 -0.27
N LEU A 176 2.48 -11.57 -0.74
CA LEU A 176 3.75 -10.93 -0.42
C LEU A 176 3.88 -9.56 -1.08
N THR A 177 3.45 -9.43 -2.33
CA THR A 177 3.46 -8.16 -3.06
C THR A 177 2.52 -7.15 -2.39
N ILE A 178 1.30 -7.56 -2.02
CA ILE A 178 0.38 -6.72 -1.23
C ILE A 178 1.04 -6.25 0.07
N GLY A 179 1.73 -7.15 0.77
CA GLY A 179 2.48 -6.82 1.99
C GLY A 179 3.50 -5.70 1.76
N HIS A 180 4.29 -5.78 0.69
CA HIS A 180 5.22 -4.73 0.31
C HIS A 180 4.52 -3.39 0.02
N GLU A 181 3.50 -3.40 -0.82
CA GLU A 181 2.74 -2.19 -1.16
C GLU A 181 2.03 -1.56 0.04
N LEU A 182 1.56 -2.37 1.00
CA LEU A 182 1.02 -1.87 2.26
C LEU A 182 2.04 -1.06 3.06
N GLY A 183 3.31 -1.47 3.02
CA GLY A 183 4.40 -0.73 3.66
C GLY A 183 4.54 0.71 3.14
N HIS A 184 4.21 0.96 1.88
CA HIS A 184 4.18 2.31 1.30
C HIS A 184 2.95 3.12 1.69
N VAL A 185 1.77 2.50 1.75
CA VAL A 185 0.49 3.22 1.90
C VAL A 185 0.00 3.38 3.34
N LEU A 186 0.52 2.61 4.30
CA LEU A 186 0.05 2.66 5.69
C LEU A 186 0.50 3.91 6.46
N THR A 187 1.49 4.62 5.95
CA THR A 187 2.06 5.84 6.54
C THR A 187 2.35 6.87 5.46
N GLU A 188 2.69 8.09 5.83
CA GLU A 188 3.13 9.10 4.86
C GLU A 188 4.37 8.62 4.07
N THR A 189 4.41 8.96 2.78
CA THR A 189 5.59 8.74 1.94
C THR A 189 6.78 9.54 2.48
N LEU A 190 7.92 8.88 2.63
CA LEU A 190 9.16 9.50 3.07
C LEU A 190 9.81 10.28 1.92
N ASP A 191 10.53 11.35 2.26
CA ASP A 191 11.14 12.26 1.27
C ASP A 191 12.28 11.60 0.48
N HIS A 192 12.96 10.63 1.09
CA HIS A 192 14.10 9.93 0.49
C HIS A 192 13.68 8.53 0.02
N VAL A 193 13.86 8.26 -1.27
CA VAL A 193 13.37 7.03 -1.90
C VAL A 193 13.96 5.77 -1.25
N HIS A 194 15.25 5.77 -0.88
CA HIS A 194 15.83 4.60 -0.21
C HIS A 194 15.24 4.36 1.19
N ASP A 195 14.83 5.41 1.89
CA ASP A 195 14.20 5.27 3.21
C ASP A 195 12.76 4.75 3.05
N GLU A 196 12.05 5.22 2.01
CA GLU A 196 10.71 4.74 1.64
C GLU A 196 10.71 3.25 1.28
N GLU A 197 11.67 2.81 0.47
CA GLU A 197 11.87 1.40 0.14
C GLU A 197 12.26 0.57 1.38
N ALA A 198 13.19 1.08 2.21
CA ALA A 198 13.56 0.40 3.45
C ALA A 198 12.37 0.23 4.40
N LYS A 199 11.47 1.23 4.45
CA LYS A 199 10.22 1.17 5.21
C LYS A 199 9.31 0.08 4.67
N ALA A 200 9.10 0.03 3.36
CA ALA A 200 8.27 -1.00 2.73
C ALA A 200 8.83 -2.41 2.96
N TYR A 201 10.14 -2.61 2.79
CA TYR A 201 10.80 -3.89 3.08
C TYR A 201 10.71 -4.30 4.55
N ALA A 202 10.96 -3.37 5.47
CA ALA A 202 10.82 -3.67 6.90
C ALA A 202 9.40 -4.15 7.22
N PHE A 203 8.39 -3.47 6.66
CA PHE A 203 7.00 -3.91 6.80
C PHE A 203 6.76 -5.28 6.14
N SER A 204 7.27 -5.53 4.93
CA SER A 204 7.13 -6.82 4.24
C SER A 204 7.65 -7.98 5.09
N LEU A 205 8.77 -7.79 5.80
CA LEU A 205 9.33 -8.82 6.69
C LEU A 205 8.43 -9.12 7.88
N VAL A 206 7.84 -8.09 8.51
CA VAL A 206 6.87 -8.32 9.59
C VAL A 206 5.61 -8.99 9.05
N TRP A 207 5.11 -8.54 7.90
CA TRP A 207 3.95 -9.12 7.22
C TRP A 207 4.16 -10.61 6.91
N MET A 208 5.30 -10.96 6.31
CA MET A 208 5.70 -12.34 6.03
C MET A 208 5.79 -13.19 7.29
N LYS A 209 6.39 -12.64 8.36
CA LYS A 209 6.47 -13.28 9.66
C LYS A 209 5.07 -13.58 10.22
N THR A 210 4.14 -12.63 10.14
CA THR A 210 2.75 -12.81 10.58
C THR A 210 2.04 -13.91 9.78
N ILE A 211 2.15 -13.92 8.44
CA ILE A 211 1.57 -14.98 7.60
C ILE A 211 2.12 -16.35 8.02
N LYS A 212 3.44 -16.43 8.25
CA LYS A 212 4.11 -17.68 8.63
C LYS A 212 3.69 -18.17 10.02
N GLU A 213 3.67 -17.29 11.02
CA GLU A 213 3.36 -17.62 12.42
C GLU A 213 1.90 -18.06 12.59
N HIS A 214 0.98 -17.44 11.86
CA HIS A 214 -0.46 -17.73 11.93
C HIS A 214 -0.95 -18.70 10.85
N ASN A 215 -0.04 -19.22 10.01
CA ASN A 215 -0.35 -20.10 8.88
C ASN A 215 -1.48 -19.56 7.97
N ILE A 216 -1.44 -18.27 7.69
CA ILE A 216 -2.47 -17.60 6.88
C ILE A 216 -2.41 -18.15 5.46
N ALA A 217 -3.58 -18.46 4.90
CA ALA A 217 -3.71 -19.10 3.59
C ALA A 217 -2.95 -20.44 3.45
N ASN A 218 -2.62 -21.10 4.57
CA ASN A 218 -1.79 -22.31 4.62
C ASN A 218 -0.36 -22.14 4.04
N LEU A 219 0.22 -20.94 4.16
CA LEU A 219 1.53 -20.58 3.57
C LEU A 219 2.72 -20.69 4.54
N GLN A 220 2.55 -21.25 5.74
CA GLN A 220 3.62 -21.31 6.76
C GLN A 220 4.92 -21.95 6.27
N ASN A 221 4.81 -23.01 5.46
CA ASN A 221 5.97 -23.73 4.93
C ASN A 221 6.47 -23.15 3.59
N THR A 222 5.67 -22.28 2.97
CA THR A 222 5.95 -21.63 1.69
C THR A 222 6.89 -20.44 1.86
N ILE A 223 6.76 -19.69 2.95
CA ILE A 223 7.54 -18.48 3.21
C ILE A 223 8.89 -18.80 3.88
N ILE A 224 9.98 -18.29 3.30
CA ILE A 224 11.33 -18.33 3.86
C ILE A 224 11.72 -16.93 4.31
N LEU A 225 12.16 -16.80 5.56
CA LEU A 225 12.67 -15.53 6.11
C LEU A 225 14.21 -15.52 6.21
N GLU A 226 14.83 -16.71 6.18
CA GLU A 226 16.25 -16.88 6.48
C GLU A 226 17.19 -16.71 5.28
N ASN A 227 16.68 -16.60 4.05
CA ASN A 227 17.55 -16.46 2.87
C ASN A 227 18.02 -15.01 2.67
N PRO A 228 19.34 -14.75 2.59
CA PRO A 228 19.84 -13.43 2.22
C PRO A 228 19.49 -13.14 0.76
N ALA A 229 18.84 -12.00 0.50
CA ALA A 229 18.65 -11.49 -0.85
C ALA A 229 20.03 -11.04 -1.41
N GLU A 230 20.72 -11.91 -2.14
CA GLU A 230 21.99 -11.61 -2.80
C GLU A 230 21.77 -11.21 -4.28
N ASN A 231 21.20 -10.02 -4.57
CA ASN A 231 20.94 -9.65 -5.99
C ASN A 231 21.07 -8.16 -6.40
N GLY A 232 21.80 -7.30 -5.67
CA GLY A 232 22.14 -5.92 -6.13
C GLY A 232 21.15 -4.85 -5.63
N LEU A 233 21.39 -3.56 -5.95
CA LEU A 233 20.87 -2.26 -5.39
C LEU A 233 19.78 -2.26 -4.28
N HIS A 234 18.78 -3.13 -4.35
CA HIS A 234 17.95 -3.64 -3.23
C HIS A 234 18.77 -4.04 -1.99
N ASN A 235 20.03 -4.41 -2.19
CA ASN A 235 21.04 -4.57 -1.16
C ASN A 235 21.09 -3.37 -0.21
N VAL A 236 20.86 -2.13 -0.63
CA VAL A 236 21.06 -1.00 0.29
C VAL A 236 19.93 -0.92 1.32
N ALA A 237 18.68 -0.89 0.88
CA ALA A 237 17.51 -0.87 1.78
C ALA A 237 17.37 -2.20 2.54
N PHE A 238 17.47 -3.34 1.86
CA PHE A 238 17.39 -4.65 2.50
C PHE A 238 18.60 -4.94 3.39
N ALA A 239 19.84 -4.62 2.98
CA ALA A 239 20.99 -4.79 3.87
C ALA A 239 20.98 -3.78 5.00
N PHE A 240 20.38 -2.59 4.83
CA PHE A 240 20.15 -1.68 5.95
C PHE A 240 19.24 -2.33 7.00
N VAL A 241 18.08 -2.83 6.60
CA VAL A 241 17.16 -3.54 7.51
C VAL A 241 17.82 -4.79 8.10
N THR A 242 18.53 -5.57 7.29
CA THR A 242 19.26 -6.77 7.72
C THR A 242 20.41 -6.44 8.67
N LYS A 243 21.11 -5.31 8.46
CA LYS A 243 22.16 -4.83 9.36
C LYS A 243 21.57 -4.50 10.72
N LEU A 244 20.48 -3.75 10.77
CA LEU A 244 19.80 -3.43 12.03
C LEU A 244 19.29 -4.70 12.74
N LEU A 245 18.80 -5.68 12.00
CA LEU A 245 18.43 -7.00 12.55
C LEU A 245 19.64 -7.74 13.14
N LYS A 246 20.78 -7.72 12.44
CA LYS A 246 22.05 -8.30 12.93
C LYS A 246 22.60 -7.58 14.16
N GLU A 247 22.30 -6.29 14.32
CA GLU A 247 22.59 -5.50 15.52
C GLU A 247 21.62 -5.79 16.68
N GLY A 248 20.65 -6.70 16.48
CA GLY A 248 19.73 -7.17 17.53
C GLY A 248 18.46 -6.34 17.65
N LYS A 249 18.18 -5.43 16.71
CA LYS A 249 16.91 -4.69 16.70
C LYS A 249 15.77 -5.57 16.24
N ASP A 250 14.60 -5.36 16.83
CA ASP A 250 13.37 -6.02 16.37
C ASP A 250 12.85 -5.38 15.07
N ILE A 251 12.25 -6.18 14.18
CA ILE A 251 11.77 -5.68 12.87
C ILE A 251 10.72 -4.57 13.05
N TRP A 252 9.85 -4.69 14.06
CA TRP A 252 8.85 -3.66 14.35
C TRP A 252 9.49 -2.36 14.85
N GLU A 253 10.57 -2.46 15.63
CA GLU A 253 11.35 -1.30 16.05
C GLU A 253 11.96 -0.60 14.82
N ILE A 254 12.50 -1.36 13.87
CA ILE A 254 13.08 -0.83 12.62
C ILE A 254 12.04 -0.07 11.81
N TYR A 255 10.89 -0.71 11.54
CA TYR A 255 9.79 -0.09 10.80
C TYR A 255 9.31 1.22 11.46
N ASN A 256 9.06 1.19 12.77
CA ASN A 256 8.65 2.38 13.51
C ASN A 256 9.72 3.47 13.53
N GLY A 257 11.00 3.10 13.62
CA GLY A 257 12.11 4.03 13.59
C GLY A 257 12.25 4.74 12.25
N LEU A 258 12.03 4.05 11.14
CA LEU A 258 12.01 4.63 9.79
C LEU A 258 10.86 5.64 9.64
N ILE A 259 9.63 5.26 10.01
CA ILE A 259 8.46 6.16 9.97
C ILE A 259 8.70 7.43 10.80
N LYS A 260 9.31 7.28 11.98
CA LYS A 260 9.61 8.39 12.88
C LYS A 260 10.88 9.17 12.50
N ARG A 261 11.53 8.82 11.38
CA ARG A 261 12.80 9.40 10.92
C ARG A 261 13.93 9.31 11.97
N LEU A 262 13.87 8.29 12.84
CA LEU A 262 14.94 7.94 13.80
C LEU A 262 16.04 7.12 13.13
N PHE A 263 15.68 6.41 12.07
CA PHE A 263 16.59 5.71 11.18
C PHE A 263 16.50 6.36 9.80
N SER A 264 17.65 6.55 9.16
CA SER A 264 17.73 7.04 7.79
C SER A 264 19.00 6.49 7.18
N LEU A 265 18.94 6.17 5.89
CA LEU A 265 20.13 5.85 5.12
C LEU A 265 20.86 7.14 4.79
N SER A 266 21.70 7.63 5.72
CA SER A 266 22.70 8.64 5.35
C SER A 266 23.72 7.95 4.44
N LEU A 267 23.65 8.21 3.13
CA LEU A 267 24.70 7.82 2.18
C LEU A 267 25.98 8.60 2.52
N SER A 268 26.74 8.11 3.49
CA SER A 268 28.16 8.40 3.59
C SER A 268 28.89 7.35 2.75
N PHE A 269 28.85 7.52 1.43
CA PHE A 269 29.77 6.90 0.49
C PHE A 269 30.67 7.98 -0.10
#